data_AF-G7KS11-F1
#
_entry.id   AF-G7KS11-F1
#
_cell.length_a   1.000
_cell.length_b   1.000
_cell.length_c   1.000
_cell.angle_alpha   90.00
_cell.angle_beta   90.00
_cell.angle_gamma   90.00
#
_symmetry.space_group_name_H-M   'P 1'
#
loop_
_entity.id
_entity.type
_entity.pdbx_description
1 polymer ?
#
loop_
_entity_poly.entity_id
_entity_poly.type
_entity_poly.pdbx_seq_one_letter_code
_entity_poly.pdbx_strand_id
1 'polypeptide(L)'
;MIPTLLTATSVFIIAFIAAPPVDIDDIREPVFGSLLHKNNIIYGATIPTFAAIGFHYSHNSNPYELIVIHFLLGVACSIGLPVAAASAVFLIYPIGQGSFSDGMPLGIYGTFNFTIVFQVEHNILMHSFHMLGVAGVFDGSLFKEETYNIVVAYGYFGINTIAFNLNGFNFYQSVVDSQGCVINTWADIVDRVNLGMEVMHERNAHNFHLDLVVVSINKWIICWF
;
A
#
# COMPACT_ATOMS: atom_id res chain seq x y z
N MET A 1 -14.49 14.60 14.01
CA MET A 1 -15.09 14.50 12.65
C MET A 1 -14.99 15.81 11.87
N ILE A 2 -15.76 16.86 12.19
CA ILE A 2 -15.85 18.06 11.31
C ILE A 2 -14.49 18.77 11.12
N PRO A 3 -13.74 19.16 12.18
CA PRO A 3 -12.49 19.88 11.99
C PRO A 3 -11.43 19.04 11.25
N THR A 4 -11.38 17.75 11.56
CA THR A 4 -10.39 16.83 10.99
C THR A 4 -10.65 16.56 9.51
N LEU A 5 -11.90 16.34 9.09
CA LEU A 5 -12.23 16.14 7.67
C LEU A 5 -12.06 17.42 6.84
N LEU A 6 -12.35 18.60 7.42
CA LEU A 6 -12.10 19.88 6.75
C LEU A 6 -10.61 20.13 6.53
N THR A 7 -9.77 19.85 7.53
CA THR A 7 -8.31 19.92 7.38
C THR A 7 -7.82 18.95 6.31
N ALA A 8 -8.21 17.67 6.37
CA ALA A 8 -7.78 16.67 5.39
C ALA A 8 -8.19 17.06 3.96
N THR A 9 -9.43 17.52 3.77
CA THR A 9 -9.98 17.90 2.46
C THR A 9 -9.29 19.15 1.91
N SER A 10 -9.14 20.19 2.72
CA SER A 10 -8.50 21.44 2.26
C SER A 10 -7.03 21.22 1.89
N VAL A 11 -6.28 20.48 2.72
CA VAL A 11 -4.87 20.16 2.46
C VAL A 11 -4.74 19.25 1.24
N PHE A 12 -5.61 18.25 1.07
CA PHE A 12 -5.60 17.38 -0.11
C PHE A 12 -5.83 18.17 -1.41
N ILE A 13 -6.83 19.05 -1.45
CA ILE A 13 -7.11 19.88 -2.63
C ILE A 13 -5.90 20.73 -3.00
N ILE A 14 -5.29 21.41 -2.01
CA ILE A 14 -4.11 22.26 -2.25
C ILE A 14 -2.92 21.41 -2.72
N ALA A 15 -2.67 20.28 -2.08
CA ALA A 15 -1.57 19.39 -2.41
C ALA A 15 -1.72 18.81 -3.83
N PHE A 16 -2.91 18.33 -4.17
CA PHE A 16 -3.20 17.76 -5.49
C PHE A 16 -3.03 18.80 -6.62
N ILE A 17 -3.33 20.07 -6.35
CA ILE A 17 -3.17 21.14 -7.34
C ILE A 17 -1.72 21.62 -7.41
N ALA A 18 -1.06 21.85 -6.27
CA ALA A 18 0.12 22.70 -6.20
C ALA A 18 1.29 22.17 -5.36
N ALA A 19 1.23 20.96 -4.80
CA ALA A 19 2.35 20.43 -4.03
C ALA A 19 3.64 20.38 -4.88
N PRO A 20 4.80 20.72 -4.30
CA PRO A 20 6.09 20.51 -4.95
C PRO A 20 6.39 19.01 -5.12
N PRO A 21 7.40 18.66 -5.92
CA PRO A 21 7.85 17.27 -6.10
C PRO A 21 8.35 16.67 -4.78
N VAL A 22 8.16 15.35 -4.61
CA VAL A 22 8.48 14.63 -3.37
C VAL A 22 9.46 13.50 -3.68
N ASP A 23 10.58 13.44 -2.95
CA ASP A 23 11.59 12.38 -3.06
C ASP A 23 11.21 11.15 -2.24
N ILE A 24 10.25 10.36 -2.69
CA ILE A 24 9.61 9.27 -1.93
C ILE A 24 10.59 8.21 -1.41
N ASP A 25 11.65 7.89 -2.14
CA ASP A 25 12.59 6.82 -1.76
C ASP A 25 13.89 7.36 -1.11
N ASP A 26 13.99 8.68 -0.88
CA ASP A 26 15.21 9.37 -0.39
C ASP A 26 16.47 9.11 -1.25
N ILE A 27 16.28 8.92 -2.56
CA ILE A 27 17.37 8.70 -3.53
C ILE A 27 17.67 9.94 -4.38
N ARG A 28 17.09 11.10 -4.03
CA ARG A 28 17.17 12.37 -4.76
C ARG A 28 16.54 12.31 -6.15
N GLU A 29 15.50 11.50 -6.30
CA GLU A 29 14.69 11.39 -7.53
C GLU A 29 13.25 11.81 -7.26
N PRO A 30 12.96 13.13 -7.20
CA PRO A 30 11.65 13.60 -6.80
C PRO A 30 10.55 13.26 -7.81
N VAL A 31 9.44 12.74 -7.29
CA VAL A 31 8.22 12.40 -8.02
C VAL A 31 7.27 13.60 -8.05
N PHE A 32 6.83 13.95 -9.25
CA PHE A 32 5.86 15.02 -9.46
C PHE A 32 4.44 14.47 -9.28
N GLY A 33 3.71 14.96 -8.28
CA GLY A 33 2.34 14.51 -7.98
C GLY A 33 1.22 15.48 -8.37
N SER A 34 1.50 16.79 -8.48
CA SER A 34 0.44 17.79 -8.58
C SER A 34 0.12 18.26 -10.00
N LEU A 35 -1.06 18.85 -10.19
CA LEU A 35 -1.55 19.33 -11.50
C LEU A 35 -0.69 20.46 -12.08
N LEU A 36 -0.20 21.39 -11.24
CA LEU A 36 0.69 22.47 -11.70
C LEU A 36 2.03 21.96 -12.23
N HIS A 37 2.42 20.74 -11.85
CA HIS A 37 3.57 20.04 -12.40
C HIS A 37 3.22 19.14 -13.59
N LYS A 38 2.14 19.47 -14.31
CA LYS A 38 1.70 18.85 -15.58
C LYS A 38 1.15 17.43 -15.46
N ASN A 39 0.71 17.01 -14.27
CA ASN A 39 -0.13 15.83 -14.15
C ASN A 39 -1.58 16.15 -14.56
N ASN A 40 -2.28 15.12 -15.06
CA ASN A 40 -3.72 15.17 -15.24
C ASN A 40 -4.42 14.50 -14.03
N ILE A 41 -5.76 14.38 -14.05
CA ILE A 41 -6.52 13.78 -12.94
C ILE A 41 -6.15 12.31 -12.69
N ILE A 42 -5.71 11.58 -13.72
CA ILE A 42 -5.34 10.16 -13.61
C ILE A 42 -3.96 9.99 -12.99
N TYR A 43 -2.98 10.78 -13.45
CA TYR A 43 -1.59 10.72 -12.98
C TYR A 43 -1.33 11.54 -11.71
N GLY A 44 -2.21 12.49 -11.40
CA GLY A 44 -2.09 13.32 -10.21
C GLY A 44 -2.25 12.49 -8.93
N ALA A 45 -1.41 12.76 -7.94
CA ALA A 45 -1.45 12.13 -6.63
C ALA A 45 -0.80 13.01 -5.56
N THR A 46 -1.25 12.91 -4.32
CA THR A 46 -0.40 13.30 -3.18
C THR A 46 0.54 12.15 -2.87
N ILE A 47 1.84 12.38 -3.05
CA ILE A 47 2.90 11.39 -2.91
C ILE A 47 3.17 11.10 -1.42
N PRO A 48 3.32 9.82 -1.01
CA PRO A 48 3.67 9.44 0.36
C PRO A 48 4.95 10.10 0.89
N THR A 49 5.10 10.17 2.21
CA THR A 49 6.30 10.76 2.83
C THR A 49 7.54 9.93 2.50
N PHE A 50 8.67 10.61 2.32
CA PHE A 50 9.92 9.97 1.95
C PHE A 50 10.45 8.98 2.99
N ALA A 51 11.04 7.89 2.51
CA ALA A 51 11.44 6.73 3.30
C ALA A 51 12.35 7.05 4.50
N ALA A 52 13.23 8.06 4.39
CA ALA A 52 14.13 8.44 5.48
C ALA A 52 13.43 9.06 6.70
N ILE A 53 12.20 9.56 6.56
CA ILE A 53 11.39 9.98 7.72
C ILE A 53 10.84 8.76 8.48
N GLY A 54 10.56 7.65 7.80
CA GLY A 54 9.88 6.50 8.38
C GLY A 54 8.55 6.90 9.04
N PHE A 55 8.52 6.90 10.38
CA PHE A 55 7.38 7.30 11.22
C PHE A 55 7.53 8.64 11.95
N HIS A 56 8.64 9.35 11.76
CA HIS A 56 8.92 10.56 12.52
C HIS A 56 8.07 11.74 12.04
N TYR A 57 7.20 12.27 12.91
CA TYR A 57 6.48 13.50 12.61
C TYR A 57 7.46 14.67 12.44
N SER A 58 7.60 15.18 11.21
CA SER A 58 8.52 16.26 10.87
C SER A 58 7.75 17.50 10.43
N HIS A 59 8.19 18.68 10.86
CA HIS A 59 7.61 19.96 10.39
C HIS A 59 7.83 20.22 8.89
N ASN A 60 8.73 19.45 8.26
CA ASN A 60 8.97 19.46 6.82
C ASN A 60 8.38 18.22 6.12
N SER A 61 7.54 17.43 6.80
CA SER A 61 6.86 16.31 6.15
C SER A 61 5.92 16.85 5.07
N ASN A 62 5.76 16.05 4.02
CA ASN A 62 4.93 16.45 2.90
C ASN A 62 3.44 16.42 3.32
N PRO A 63 2.51 16.88 2.47
CA PRO A 63 1.09 16.95 2.83
C PRO A 63 0.44 15.60 3.17
N TYR A 64 1.05 14.46 2.81
CA TYR A 64 0.47 13.12 2.89
C TYR A 64 0.13 12.71 4.32
N GLU A 65 1.09 12.79 5.25
CA GLU A 65 0.88 12.43 6.66
C GLU A 65 -0.25 13.23 7.28
N LEU A 66 -0.26 14.55 7.04
CA LEU A 66 -1.27 15.45 7.58
C LEU A 66 -2.66 15.06 7.08
N ILE A 67 -2.79 14.75 5.78
CA ILE A 67 -4.05 14.31 5.18
C ILE A 67 -4.48 12.96 5.76
N VAL A 68 -3.59 11.96 5.77
CA VAL A 68 -3.89 10.59 6.24
C VAL A 68 -4.33 10.58 7.70
N ILE A 69 -3.60 11.24 8.60
CA ILE A 69 -3.92 11.24 10.04
C ILE A 69 -5.26 11.94 10.28
N HIS A 70 -5.49 13.11 9.67
CA HIS A 70 -6.73 13.85 9.84
C HIS A 70 -7.93 13.14 9.20
N PHE A 71 -7.72 12.47 8.07
CA PHE A 71 -8.72 11.64 7.43
C PHE A 71 -9.11 10.47 8.34
N LEU A 72 -8.15 9.66 8.79
CA LEU A 72 -8.40 8.50 9.64
C LEU A 72 -9.08 8.90 10.97
N LEU A 73 -8.64 9.98 11.62
CA LEU A 73 -9.33 10.52 12.82
C LEU A 73 -10.75 11.00 12.51
N GLY A 74 -10.95 11.61 11.35
CA GLY A 74 -12.26 12.04 10.87
C GLY A 74 -13.25 10.90 10.70
N VAL A 75 -12.85 9.85 9.97
CA VAL A 75 -13.70 8.68 9.69
C VAL A 75 -13.86 7.79 10.93
N ALA A 76 -12.85 7.71 11.82
CA ALA A 76 -12.98 7.01 13.10
C ALA A 76 -14.11 7.61 13.97
N CYS A 77 -14.26 8.94 13.96
CA CYS A 77 -15.35 9.61 14.66
C CYS A 77 -16.74 9.42 14.00
N SER A 78 -16.82 8.96 12.75
CA SER A 78 -18.09 8.83 12.02
C SER A 78 -18.77 7.47 12.18
N ILE A 79 -18.22 6.55 13.00
CA ILE A 79 -18.70 5.16 13.24
C ILE A 79 -19.12 4.48 11.93
N GLY A 80 -18.14 4.13 11.09
CA GLY A 80 -18.39 3.44 9.82
C GLY A 80 -17.36 2.36 9.50
N LEU A 81 -17.80 1.31 8.79
CA LEU A 81 -16.97 0.22 8.29
C LEU A 81 -15.78 0.62 7.38
N PRO A 82 -15.82 1.72 6.57
CA PRO A 82 -14.68 2.12 5.73
C PRO A 82 -13.39 2.46 6.49
N VAL A 83 -13.47 2.66 7.81
CA VAL A 83 -12.30 2.94 8.67
C VAL A 83 -11.30 1.80 8.63
N ALA A 84 -11.76 0.54 8.62
CA ALA A 84 -10.86 -0.61 8.68
C ALA A 84 -10.06 -0.75 7.38
N ALA A 85 -10.72 -0.71 6.21
CA ALA A 85 -10.01 -0.79 4.93
C ALA A 85 -9.04 0.40 4.73
N ALA A 86 -9.44 1.61 5.12
CA ALA A 86 -8.56 2.78 5.08
C ALA A 86 -7.38 2.67 6.05
N SER A 87 -7.59 2.18 7.27
CA SER A 87 -6.50 2.00 8.25
C SER A 87 -5.53 0.91 7.84
N ALA A 88 -5.98 -0.13 7.13
CA ALA A 88 -5.10 -1.16 6.58
C ALA A 88 -4.05 -0.58 5.61
N VAL A 89 -4.46 0.16 4.59
CA VAL A 89 -3.54 0.66 3.54
C VAL A 89 -2.79 1.94 3.91
N PHE A 90 -3.36 2.80 4.77
CA PHE A 90 -2.75 4.09 5.11
C PHE A 90 -1.99 4.08 6.44
N LEU A 91 -2.14 3.03 7.26
CA LEU A 91 -1.50 2.98 8.57
C LEU A 91 -0.86 1.63 8.87
N ILE A 92 -1.61 0.54 8.84
CA ILE A 92 -1.11 -0.77 9.29
C ILE A 92 -0.05 -1.30 8.34
N TYR A 93 -0.27 -1.21 7.02
CA TYR A 93 0.71 -1.62 6.03
C TYR A 93 2.02 -0.81 6.12
N PRO A 94 1.99 0.54 6.09
CA PRO A 94 3.16 1.34 6.43
C PRO A 94 3.88 0.89 7.70
N ILE A 95 3.14 0.62 8.79
CA ILE A 95 3.73 0.19 10.08
C ILE A 95 4.45 -1.14 9.94
N GLY A 96 3.85 -2.08 9.22
CA GLY A 96 4.43 -3.36 8.91
C GLY A 96 5.68 -3.28 8.02
N GLN A 97 5.74 -2.30 7.11
CA GLN A 97 6.89 -2.04 6.25
C GLN A 97 7.89 -1.01 6.81
N GLY A 98 7.61 -0.42 7.96
CA GLY A 98 8.53 0.49 8.63
C GLY A 98 8.58 1.92 8.08
N SER A 99 7.74 2.27 7.10
CA SER A 99 7.73 3.61 6.48
C SER A 99 6.37 4.01 5.91
N PHE A 100 6.05 5.31 5.96
CA PHE A 100 4.91 5.86 5.22
C PHE A 100 5.13 5.93 3.70
N SER A 101 6.36 5.79 3.20
CA SER A 101 6.68 5.71 1.75
C SER A 101 5.91 4.58 1.07
N ASP A 102 5.74 3.47 1.79
CA ASP A 102 5.11 2.24 1.28
C ASP A 102 3.58 2.32 1.39
N GLY A 103 3.06 3.40 2.00
CA GLY A 103 1.63 3.67 2.05
C GLY A 103 1.05 3.98 0.68
N MET A 104 -0.23 3.66 0.48
CA MET A 104 -0.90 3.91 -0.80
C MET A 104 -0.94 5.42 -1.14
N PRO A 105 -0.36 5.86 -2.28
CA PRO A 105 -0.44 7.27 -2.70
C PRO A 105 -1.89 7.73 -2.92
N LEU A 106 -2.17 9.01 -2.65
CA LEU A 106 -3.53 9.56 -2.78
C LEU A 106 -3.79 10.04 -4.23
N GLY A 107 -3.98 9.11 -5.14
CA GLY A 107 -4.32 9.37 -6.55
C GLY A 107 -4.57 8.09 -7.34
N ILE A 108 -5.21 8.21 -8.50
CA ILE A 108 -5.66 7.04 -9.29
C ILE A 108 -4.47 6.18 -9.74
N TYR A 109 -3.48 6.79 -10.40
CA TYR A 109 -2.26 6.10 -10.82
C TYR A 109 -1.47 5.55 -9.61
N GLY A 110 -1.45 6.31 -8.51
CA GLY A 110 -0.82 5.90 -7.26
C GLY A 110 -1.42 4.61 -6.68
N THR A 111 -2.76 4.48 -6.71
CA THR A 111 -3.43 3.24 -6.29
C THR A 111 -3.07 2.05 -7.18
N PHE A 112 -2.92 2.23 -8.50
CA PHE A 112 -2.45 1.16 -9.38
C PHE A 112 -1.01 0.76 -9.07
N ASN A 113 -0.12 1.74 -8.85
CA ASN A 113 1.27 1.49 -8.50
C ASN A 113 1.35 0.68 -7.19
N PHE A 114 0.66 1.12 -6.13
CA PHE A 114 0.54 0.38 -4.88
C PHE A 114 0.05 -1.06 -5.10
N THR A 115 -1.03 -1.25 -5.86
CA THR A 115 -1.60 -2.58 -6.10
C THR A 115 -0.62 -3.52 -6.82
N ILE A 116 0.17 -2.99 -7.75
CA ILE A 116 1.16 -3.75 -8.49
C ILE A 116 2.30 -4.17 -7.56
N VAL A 117 2.89 -3.23 -6.83
CA VAL A 117 3.99 -3.50 -5.88
C VAL A 117 3.52 -4.46 -4.78
N PHE A 118 2.31 -4.28 -4.26
CA PHE A 118 1.72 -5.17 -3.26
C PHE A 118 1.52 -6.60 -3.80
N GLN A 119 1.25 -6.77 -5.10
CA GLN A 119 1.23 -8.09 -5.73
C GLN A 119 2.64 -8.69 -5.88
N VAL A 120 3.64 -7.87 -6.20
CA VAL A 120 5.03 -8.29 -6.34
C VAL A 120 5.58 -8.83 -5.02
N GLU A 121 5.45 -8.05 -3.95
CA GLU A 121 6.07 -8.36 -2.67
C GLU A 121 5.32 -9.46 -1.91
N HIS A 122 4.00 -9.56 -2.13
CA HIS A 122 3.15 -10.36 -1.26
C HIS A 122 2.31 -11.42 -1.96
N ASN A 123 2.31 -11.45 -3.30
CA ASN A 123 1.50 -12.36 -4.09
C ASN A 123 0.01 -12.35 -3.65
N ILE A 124 -0.56 -11.16 -3.46
CA ILE A 124 -1.90 -10.96 -2.87
C ILE A 124 -3.01 -11.73 -3.60
N LEU A 125 -2.89 -11.94 -4.92
CA LEU A 125 -3.84 -12.75 -5.68
C LEU A 125 -3.95 -14.19 -5.15
N MET A 126 -2.87 -14.72 -4.57
CA MET A 126 -2.81 -16.06 -3.99
C MET A 126 -3.10 -16.07 -2.48
N HIS A 127 -3.54 -14.94 -1.90
CA HIS A 127 -3.86 -14.84 -0.48
C HIS A 127 -5.36 -15.10 -0.22
N SER A 128 -5.68 -16.07 0.64
CA SER A 128 -7.07 -16.50 0.90
C SER A 128 -7.99 -15.36 1.36
N PHE A 129 -7.51 -14.46 2.23
CA PHE A 129 -8.33 -13.32 2.67
C PHE A 129 -8.62 -12.33 1.53
N HIS A 130 -7.72 -12.19 0.56
CA HIS A 130 -8.00 -11.37 -0.62
C HIS A 130 -9.06 -12.03 -1.50
N MET A 131 -8.97 -13.34 -1.75
CA MET A 131 -10.00 -14.07 -2.50
C MET A 131 -11.38 -14.00 -1.83
N LEU A 132 -11.45 -14.09 -0.51
CA LEU A 132 -12.70 -13.91 0.25
C LEU A 132 -13.22 -12.48 0.17
N GLY A 133 -12.35 -11.48 0.21
CA GLY A 133 -12.70 -10.08 -0.02
C GLY A 133 -13.30 -9.85 -1.41
N VAL A 134 -12.66 -10.41 -2.45
CA VAL A 134 -13.14 -10.37 -3.84
C VAL A 134 -14.51 -11.04 -3.97
N ALA A 135 -14.69 -12.23 -3.37
CA ALA A 135 -15.98 -12.92 -3.34
C ALA A 135 -17.07 -12.05 -2.71
N GLY A 136 -16.78 -11.38 -1.59
CA GLY A 136 -17.72 -10.48 -0.94
C GLY A 136 -18.09 -9.25 -1.79
N VAL A 137 -17.14 -8.67 -2.54
CA VAL A 137 -17.41 -7.50 -3.41
C VAL A 137 -18.35 -7.92 -4.54
N PHE A 138 -18.07 -9.05 -5.18
CA PHE A 138 -18.92 -9.58 -6.24
C PHE A 138 -20.32 -9.93 -5.72
N ASP A 139 -20.41 -10.60 -4.58
CA ASP A 139 -21.67 -10.96 -3.92
C ASP A 139 -22.52 -9.71 -3.60
N GLY A 140 -21.93 -8.69 -2.95
CA GLY A 140 -22.62 -7.42 -2.65
C GLY A 140 -23.10 -6.69 -3.91
N SER A 141 -22.32 -6.73 -5.00
CA SER A 141 -22.72 -6.13 -6.28
C SER A 141 -23.83 -6.91 -7.00
N LEU A 142 -23.85 -8.23 -6.85
CA LEU A 142 -24.77 -9.14 -7.54
C LEU A 142 -26.14 -9.17 -6.87
N PHE A 143 -26.17 -9.26 -5.54
CA PHE A 143 -27.41 -9.42 -4.77
C PHE A 143 -27.93 -8.11 -4.16
N LYS A 144 -27.16 -7.01 -4.25
CA LYS A 144 -27.49 -5.71 -3.63
C LYS A 144 -27.81 -5.81 -2.12
N GLU A 145 -27.29 -6.85 -1.47
CA GLU A 145 -27.34 -7.01 -0.02
C GLU A 145 -26.14 -6.32 0.62
N GLU A 146 -26.32 -5.82 1.84
CA GLU A 146 -25.30 -5.09 2.59
C GLU A 146 -24.25 -6.04 3.17
N THR A 147 -23.49 -6.74 2.33
CA THR A 147 -22.35 -7.60 2.74
C THR A 147 -21.09 -6.79 3.11
N TYR A 148 -21.24 -5.48 3.38
CA TYR A 148 -20.14 -4.54 3.60
C TYR A 148 -19.20 -4.97 4.74
N ASN A 149 -19.72 -5.70 5.73
CA ASN A 149 -18.95 -6.15 6.88
C ASN A 149 -17.96 -7.26 6.49
N ILE A 150 -18.33 -8.16 5.57
CA ILE A 150 -17.49 -9.30 5.15
C ILE A 150 -16.37 -8.83 4.21
N VAL A 151 -16.70 -7.97 3.24
CA VAL A 151 -15.71 -7.38 2.31
C VAL A 151 -14.63 -6.63 3.06
N VAL A 152 -15.06 -5.73 3.94
CA VAL A 152 -14.17 -4.91 4.73
C VAL A 152 -13.37 -5.79 5.68
N ALA A 153 -13.98 -6.78 6.35
CA ALA A 153 -13.27 -7.64 7.28
C ALA A 153 -12.16 -8.47 6.61
N TYR A 154 -12.46 -9.23 5.54
CA TYR A 154 -11.44 -10.07 4.91
C TYR A 154 -10.40 -9.26 4.16
N GLY A 155 -10.77 -8.17 3.48
CA GLY A 155 -9.79 -7.25 2.89
C GLY A 155 -8.86 -6.65 3.95
N TYR A 156 -9.42 -6.20 5.08
CA TYR A 156 -8.66 -5.69 6.23
C TYR A 156 -7.71 -6.74 6.82
N PHE A 157 -8.21 -7.93 7.13
CA PHE A 157 -7.37 -8.99 7.67
C PHE A 157 -6.26 -9.41 6.69
N GLY A 158 -6.56 -9.47 5.40
CA GLY A 158 -5.57 -9.76 4.36
C GLY A 158 -4.42 -8.76 4.35
N ILE A 159 -4.72 -7.46 4.29
CA ILE A 159 -3.68 -6.44 4.28
C ILE A 159 -2.90 -6.42 5.60
N ASN A 160 -3.57 -6.64 6.74
CA ASN A 160 -2.91 -6.64 8.04
C ASN A 160 -1.95 -7.80 8.23
N THR A 161 -2.28 -9.01 7.75
CA THR A 161 -1.34 -10.14 7.81
C THR A 161 -0.17 -9.92 6.87
N ILE A 162 -0.45 -9.40 5.68
CA ILE A 162 0.56 -9.09 4.67
C ILE A 162 1.51 -7.97 5.11
N ALA A 163 1.02 -6.99 5.88
CA ALA A 163 1.87 -5.96 6.49
C ALA A 163 3.01 -6.56 7.32
N PHE A 164 2.82 -7.74 7.89
CA PHE A 164 3.86 -8.47 8.63
C PHE A 164 4.44 -9.63 7.83
N ASN A 165 4.45 -9.51 6.51
CA ASN A 165 5.04 -10.44 5.53
C ASN A 165 4.46 -11.87 5.57
N LEU A 166 3.21 -12.02 6.03
CA LEU A 166 2.43 -13.26 5.82
C LEU A 166 1.75 -13.21 4.45
N ASN A 167 2.53 -13.58 3.44
CA ASN A 167 2.21 -13.48 2.02
C ASN A 167 1.19 -14.54 1.55
N GLY A 168 0.72 -14.41 0.31
CA GLY A 168 -0.12 -15.40 -0.37
C GLY A 168 0.59 -16.74 -0.56
N PHE A 169 -0.17 -17.77 -0.94
CA PHE A 169 0.40 -19.09 -1.18
C PHE A 169 1.50 -19.05 -2.24
N ASN A 170 2.57 -19.80 -2.00
CA ASN A 170 3.66 -20.01 -2.95
C ASN A 170 3.66 -21.48 -3.39
N PHE A 171 3.35 -21.70 -4.67
CA PHE A 171 3.35 -23.03 -5.29
C PHE A 171 4.47 -23.18 -6.33
N TYR A 172 5.55 -22.41 -6.19
CA TYR A 172 6.70 -22.44 -7.10
C TYR A 172 7.24 -23.86 -7.23
N GLN A 173 7.29 -24.36 -8.48
CA GLN A 173 7.78 -25.68 -8.84
C GLN A 173 7.18 -26.83 -8.01
N SER A 174 5.94 -26.66 -7.54
CA SER A 174 5.32 -27.60 -6.60
C SER A 174 4.89 -28.92 -7.23
N VAL A 175 4.86 -29.02 -8.57
CA VAL A 175 4.54 -30.24 -9.30
C VAL A 175 5.80 -30.75 -9.99
N VAL A 176 6.19 -31.97 -9.66
CA VAL A 176 7.34 -32.68 -10.26
C VAL A 176 6.90 -34.03 -10.79
N ASP A 177 7.51 -34.47 -11.89
CA ASP A 177 7.31 -35.81 -12.42
C ASP A 177 8.13 -36.88 -11.66
N SER A 178 7.99 -38.14 -12.05
CA SER A 178 8.75 -39.26 -11.46
C SER A 178 10.26 -39.18 -11.68
N GLN A 179 10.73 -38.33 -12.60
CA GLN A 179 12.14 -38.11 -12.91
C GLN A 179 12.71 -36.91 -12.15
N GLY A 180 11.86 -36.19 -11.40
CA GLY A 180 12.22 -34.98 -10.67
C GLY A 180 12.23 -33.73 -11.55
N CYS A 181 11.69 -33.78 -12.76
CA CYS A 181 11.53 -32.61 -13.61
C CYS A 181 10.29 -31.82 -13.19
N VAL A 182 10.42 -30.50 -13.14
CA VAL A 182 9.33 -29.58 -12.80
C VAL A 182 8.32 -29.52 -13.93
N ILE A 183 7.03 -29.66 -13.59
CA ILE A 183 5.91 -29.42 -14.49
C ILE A 183 5.30 -28.07 -14.13
N ASN A 184 5.54 -27.06 -14.96
CA ASN A 184 5.02 -25.71 -14.74
C ASN A 184 3.47 -25.69 -14.71
N THR A 185 2.94 -24.93 -13.77
CA THR A 185 1.53 -24.65 -13.56
C THR A 185 1.22 -23.16 -13.84
N TRP A 186 -0.03 -22.76 -13.62
CA TRP A 186 -0.39 -21.34 -13.63
C TRP A 186 0.27 -20.53 -12.51
N ALA A 187 0.59 -21.16 -11.36
CA ALA A 187 1.31 -20.49 -10.29
C ALA A 187 2.72 -20.09 -10.75
N ASP A 188 3.44 -20.97 -11.46
CA ASP A 188 4.77 -20.65 -12.01
C ASP A 188 4.72 -19.54 -13.09
N ILE A 189 3.58 -19.35 -13.75
CA ILE A 189 3.38 -18.21 -14.67
C ILE A 189 3.21 -16.91 -13.88
N VAL A 190 2.41 -16.93 -12.81
CA VAL A 190 2.25 -15.78 -11.90
C VAL A 190 3.58 -15.38 -11.29
N ASP A 191 4.39 -16.36 -10.84
CA ASP A 191 5.70 -16.11 -10.27
C ASP A 191 6.65 -15.44 -11.28
N ARG A 192 6.60 -15.82 -12.56
CA ARG A 192 7.38 -15.15 -13.61
C ARG A 192 6.94 -13.70 -13.85
N VAL A 193 5.64 -13.41 -13.74
CA VAL A 193 5.12 -12.04 -13.84
C VAL A 193 5.54 -11.22 -12.63
N ASN A 194 5.44 -11.77 -11.43
CA ASN A 194 5.91 -11.14 -10.20
C ASN A 194 7.40 -10.81 -10.30
N LEU A 195 8.25 -11.75 -10.73
CA LEU A 195 9.67 -11.53 -10.93
C LEU A 195 9.96 -10.39 -11.93
N GLY A 196 9.23 -10.35 -13.04
CA GLY A 196 9.38 -9.28 -14.04
C GLY A 196 9.07 -7.89 -13.47
N MET A 197 8.10 -7.80 -12.57
CA MET A 197 7.74 -6.55 -11.89
C MET A 197 8.71 -6.22 -10.74
N GLU A 198 9.15 -7.23 -9.97
CA GLU A 198 10.14 -7.11 -8.89
C GLU A 198 11.43 -6.46 -9.38
N VAL A 199 11.98 -6.91 -10.50
CA VAL A 199 13.24 -6.35 -11.03
C VAL A 199 13.10 -4.94 -11.63
N MET A 200 11.88 -4.41 -11.75
CA MET A 200 11.62 -3.08 -12.32
C MET A 200 11.13 -2.04 -11.30
N HIS A 201 10.49 -2.48 -10.22
CA HIS A 201 10.02 -1.55 -9.18
C HIS A 201 11.22 -0.94 -8.44
N GLU A 202 11.10 0.33 -8.08
CA GLU A 202 12.15 1.11 -7.39
C GLU A 202 13.57 0.88 -7.93
N ARG A 203 13.72 0.84 -9.26
CA ARG A 203 14.95 0.46 -10.01
C ARG A 203 16.28 1.07 -9.53
N ASN A 204 16.25 2.15 -8.75
CA ASN A 204 17.40 2.91 -8.27
C ASN A 204 17.55 2.88 -6.73
N ALA A 205 16.64 2.23 -5.99
CA ALA A 205 16.61 2.20 -4.53
C ALA A 205 17.43 1.03 -3.93
N HIS A 206 17.45 -0.12 -4.62
CA HIS A 206 18.09 -1.32 -4.09
C HIS A 206 19.61 -1.36 -4.37
N ASN A 207 20.41 -1.49 -3.32
CA ASN A 207 21.87 -1.67 -3.40
C ASN A 207 22.31 -3.11 -3.07
N PHE A 208 21.38 -3.97 -2.67
CA PHE A 208 21.62 -5.35 -2.27
C PHE A 208 20.69 -6.30 -3.04
N HIS A 209 21.05 -7.58 -3.09
CA HIS A 209 20.33 -8.57 -3.91
C HIS A 209 19.00 -9.05 -3.33
N LEU A 210 18.71 -8.71 -2.06
CA LEU A 210 17.48 -9.10 -1.41
C LEU A 210 16.76 -7.85 -0.96
N ASP A 211 15.51 -7.72 -1.39
CA ASP A 211 14.61 -6.70 -0.91
C ASP A 211 13.98 -7.17 0.40
N LEU A 212 14.60 -6.75 1.51
CA LEU A 212 14.19 -7.12 2.84
C LEU A 212 13.91 -5.88 3.65
N VAL A 213 12.64 -5.73 4.01
CA VAL A 213 12.23 -4.82 5.06
C VAL A 213 12.27 -5.56 6.39
N VAL A 214 13.32 -5.31 7.17
CA VAL A 214 13.38 -5.78 8.57
C VAL A 214 12.75 -4.72 9.46
N VAL A 215 11.53 -4.99 9.94
CA VAL A 215 11.04 -4.34 11.17
C VAL A 215 11.93 -4.82 12.31
N SER A 216 13.03 -4.11 12.54
CA SER A 216 13.79 -4.29 13.76
C SER A 216 12.89 -3.82 14.89
N ILE A 217 12.39 -4.75 15.69
CA ILE A 217 11.69 -4.46 16.95
C ILE A 217 12.55 -3.52 17.83
N ASN A 218 13.87 -3.50 17.65
CA ASN A 218 14.79 -2.62 18.35
C ASN A 218 14.80 -1.16 17.86
N LYS A 219 14.36 -0.84 16.63
CA LYS A 219 14.20 0.56 16.18
C LYS A 219 13.09 1.29 16.95
N TRP A 220 12.09 0.55 17.45
CA TRP A 220 11.02 1.12 18.28
C TRP A 220 11.50 1.64 19.64
N ILE A 221 12.56 1.04 20.20
CA ILE A 221 13.13 1.46 21.49
C ILE A 221 14.11 2.61 21.31
N ILE A 222 14.88 2.64 20.21
CA ILE A 222 15.91 3.66 19.99
C ILE A 222 15.31 5.00 19.54
N CYS A 223 14.11 5.02 18.92
CA CYS A 223 13.43 6.28 18.61
C CYS A 223 12.80 6.98 19.84
N TRP A 224 12.94 6.39 21.04
CA TRP A 224 12.44 6.93 22.32
C TRP A 224 13.56 7.18 23.35
N PHE A 225 14.84 7.19 22.93
CA PHE A 225 15.98 7.60 23.76
C PHE A 225 16.87 8.63 23.06
#